data_AF-A0A1H9C2V0-F1
#
_entry.id   AF-A0A1H9C2V0-F1
#
_cell.length_a   1.000
_cell.length_b   1.000
_cell.length_c   1.000
_cell.angle_alpha   90.00
_cell.angle_beta   90.00
_cell.angle_gamma   90.00
#
_symmetry.space_group_name_H-M   'P 1'
#
loop_
_entity.id
_entity.type
_entity.pdbx_description
1 polymer ?
#
loop_
_entity_poly.entity_id
_entity_poly.type
_entity_poly.pdbx_seq_one_letter_code
_entity_poly.pdbx_strand_id
1 'polypeptide(L)'
;MTGAVPRRGGFVFLDPEQGRVLRVVPFQYNPDSVTRTLQPRGIGADAGDRLEALRLQGPPRETFRIDAEFDATDQVAPAGGPAPPAGSGLFGMLSALETAVAPTAAQLTRQNDLAAQGILEIAPVQAPLPVLVLGAHRVLPVRMLDLDVTEEAYDGELSPIRARVTLTVRVLTVDDVGFDHKAGGLYLQYQQGRERFAALVGYGPGTVGYTSG
;
A
#
# COMPACT_ATOMS: atom_id res chain seq x y z
N MET A 1 17.09 2.00 -31.08
CA MET A 1 17.05 1.22 -29.84
C MET A 1 16.14 1.95 -28.86
N THR A 2 14.87 1.57 -28.78
CA THR A 2 13.93 2.14 -27.80
C THR A 2 14.28 1.53 -26.45
N GLY A 3 15.03 2.27 -25.62
CA GLY A 3 15.32 1.85 -24.25
C GLY A 3 14.01 1.60 -23.52
N ALA A 4 13.86 0.43 -22.88
CA ALA A 4 12.69 0.13 -22.08
C ALA A 4 12.56 1.19 -20.97
N VAL A 5 11.44 1.90 -20.93
CA VAL A 5 11.17 2.87 -19.86
C VAL A 5 11.24 2.12 -18.52
N PRO A 6 12.05 2.60 -17.55
CA PRO A 6 12.17 1.93 -16.27
C PRO A 6 10.81 1.87 -15.57
N ARG A 7 10.49 0.70 -15.01
CA ARG A 7 9.23 0.51 -14.27
C ARG A 7 9.26 1.36 -13.00
N ARG A 8 8.13 2.01 -12.71
CA ARG A 8 7.92 2.75 -11.48
C ARG A 8 7.10 1.92 -10.50
N GLY A 9 7.47 2.00 -9.23
CA GLY A 9 6.60 1.56 -8.14
C GLY A 9 5.46 2.55 -7.93
N GLY A 10 4.51 2.20 -7.07
CA GLY A 10 3.43 3.10 -6.67
C GLY A 10 2.22 2.36 -6.14
N PHE A 11 1.07 3.03 -6.21
CA PHE A 11 -0.21 2.50 -5.77
C PHE A 11 -1.17 2.33 -6.94
N VAL A 12 -1.92 1.24 -6.90
CA VAL A 12 -3.11 1.03 -7.73
C VAL A 12 -4.31 0.95 -6.80
N PHE A 13 -5.30 1.78 -7.04
CA PHE A 13 -6.56 1.77 -6.29
C PHE A 13 -7.59 0.98 -7.08
N LEU A 14 -8.08 -0.10 -6.48
CA LEU A 14 -9.05 -0.99 -7.10
C LEU A 14 -10.44 -0.80 -6.49
N ASP A 15 -11.46 -1.03 -7.30
CA ASP A 15 -12.78 -1.35 -6.80
C ASP A 15 -12.70 -2.64 -5.97
N PRO A 16 -13.08 -2.63 -4.68
CA PRO A 16 -12.88 -3.78 -3.80
C PRO A 16 -13.72 -5.00 -4.21
N GLU A 17 -14.86 -4.79 -4.86
CA GLU A 17 -15.77 -5.87 -5.30
C GLU A 17 -15.40 -6.37 -6.71
N GLN A 18 -15.23 -5.44 -7.66
CA GLN A 18 -15.03 -5.77 -9.08
C GLN A 18 -13.56 -5.93 -9.46
N GLY A 19 -12.63 -5.43 -8.64
CA GLY A 19 -11.20 -5.40 -8.95
C GLY A 19 -10.84 -4.48 -10.11
N ARG A 20 -11.75 -3.61 -10.56
CA ARG A 20 -11.50 -2.62 -11.62
C ARG A 20 -10.52 -1.56 -11.12
N VAL A 21 -9.57 -1.17 -11.96
CA VAL A 21 -8.66 -0.06 -11.67
C VAL A 21 -9.45 1.25 -11.64
N LEU A 22 -9.45 1.92 -10.49
CA LEU A 22 -10.07 3.23 -10.29
C LEU A 22 -9.04 4.35 -10.50
N ARG A 23 -7.81 4.13 -10.03
CA ARG A 23 -6.71 5.11 -10.12
C ARG A 23 -5.36 4.43 -10.02
N VAL A 24 -4.35 5.02 -10.67
CA VAL A 24 -2.94 4.63 -10.52
C VAL A 24 -2.16 5.86 -10.09
N VAL A 25 -1.36 5.74 -9.03
CA VAL A 25 -0.47 6.78 -8.52
C VAL A 25 0.94 6.23 -8.50
N PRO A 26 1.74 6.44 -9.56
CA PRO A 26 3.13 6.03 -9.58
C PRO A 26 3.96 6.94 -8.67
N PHE A 27 5.02 6.41 -8.08
CA PHE A 27 6.05 7.27 -7.50
C PHE A 27 6.75 8.06 -8.62
N GLN A 28 7.01 9.34 -8.39
CA GLN A 28 7.76 10.16 -9.34
C GLN A 28 9.19 9.63 -9.49
N TYR A 29 9.84 9.39 -8.35
CA TYR A 29 11.09 8.65 -8.23
C TYR A 29 10.84 7.36 -7.48
N ASN A 30 11.45 6.25 -7.92
CA ASN A 30 11.39 5.03 -7.12
C ASN A 30 12.06 5.28 -5.77
N PRO A 31 11.48 4.82 -4.65
CA PRO A 31 12.01 5.09 -3.33
C PRO A 31 13.41 4.49 -3.19
N ASP A 32 14.35 5.28 -2.67
CA ASP A 32 15.72 4.82 -2.41
C ASP A 32 15.75 3.74 -1.32
N SER A 33 14.81 3.82 -0.37
CA SER A 33 14.67 2.83 0.69
C SER A 33 13.20 2.50 0.97
N VAL A 34 12.97 1.23 1.31
CA VAL A 34 11.66 0.74 1.79
C VAL A 34 11.93 -0.10 3.02
N THR A 35 11.36 0.28 4.16
CA THR A 35 11.48 -0.47 5.41
C THR A 35 10.32 -1.44 5.55
N ARG A 36 10.62 -2.69 5.92
CA ARG A 36 9.63 -3.76 6.09
C ARG A 36 9.76 -4.39 7.46
N THR A 37 8.62 -4.58 8.12
CA THR A 37 8.55 -5.24 9.43
C THR A 37 7.56 -6.39 9.34
N LEU A 38 7.97 -7.58 9.75
CA LEU A 38 7.11 -8.77 9.83
C LEU A 38 7.05 -9.21 11.29
N GLN A 39 5.86 -9.15 11.88
CA GLN A 39 5.61 -9.61 13.25
C GLN A 39 4.84 -10.94 13.19
N PRO A 40 5.48 -12.08 13.53
CA PRO A 40 4.81 -13.36 13.62
C PRO A 40 3.65 -13.34 14.64
N ARG A 41 2.58 -14.09 14.35
CA ARG A 41 1.46 -14.27 15.26
C ARG A 41 1.54 -15.64 15.93
N GLY A 42 2.19 -15.71 17.09
CA GLY A 42 2.30 -16.93 17.90
C GLY A 42 1.04 -17.22 18.73
N ILE A 43 0.97 -18.42 19.32
CA ILE A 43 -0.01 -18.79 20.36
C ILE A 43 0.66 -18.67 21.74
N GLY A 44 -0.02 -18.02 22.70
CA GLY A 44 0.49 -17.74 24.05
C GLY A 44 1.19 -16.38 24.15
N ALA A 45 0.71 -15.50 25.03
CA ALA A 45 1.36 -14.22 25.32
C ALA A 45 2.46 -14.34 26.41
N ASP A 46 2.45 -15.45 27.16
CA ASP A 46 3.33 -15.70 28.29
C ASP A 46 4.37 -16.79 27.98
N ALA A 47 5.60 -16.55 28.42
CA ALA A 47 6.69 -17.51 28.35
C ALA A 47 6.39 -18.70 29.27
N GLY A 48 6.04 -19.86 28.71
CA GLY A 48 5.89 -21.07 29.53
C GLY A 48 5.40 -22.32 28.82
N ASP A 49 4.59 -22.19 27.77
CA ASP A 49 4.01 -23.38 27.13
C ASP A 49 4.93 -23.93 26.02
N ARG A 50 5.80 -24.87 26.43
CA ARG A 50 6.82 -25.51 25.56
C ARG A 50 6.24 -26.15 24.31
N LEU A 51 4.94 -26.48 24.30
CA LEU A 51 4.25 -27.12 23.17
C LEU A 51 3.78 -26.12 22.10
N GLU A 52 3.78 -24.82 22.39
CA GLU A 52 3.20 -23.80 21.50
C GLU A 52 4.25 -22.89 20.85
N ALA A 53 5.52 -23.01 21.24
CA ALA A 53 6.61 -22.10 20.85
C ALA A 53 6.81 -21.88 19.34
N LEU A 54 6.41 -22.84 18.50
CA LEU A 54 6.56 -22.77 17.03
C LEU A 54 5.21 -22.67 16.30
N ARG A 55 4.09 -22.61 17.02
CA ARG A 55 2.75 -22.56 16.41
C ARG A 55 2.41 -21.14 16.00
N LEU A 56 2.01 -20.99 14.74
CA LEU A 56 1.51 -19.73 14.19
C LEU A 56 -0.01 -19.76 14.10
N GLN A 57 -0.66 -18.66 14.48
CA GLN A 57 -2.11 -18.48 14.37
C GLN A 57 -2.56 -18.08 12.96
N GLY A 58 -1.63 -17.62 12.12
CA GLY A 58 -1.94 -17.14 10.77
C GLY A 58 -0.78 -16.34 10.18
N PRO A 59 -1.04 -15.64 9.06
CA PRO A 59 -0.12 -14.69 8.45
C PRO A 59 0.52 -13.71 9.44
N PRO A 60 1.82 -13.37 9.28
CA PRO A 60 2.44 -12.33 10.10
C PRO A 60 1.80 -10.96 9.83
N ARG A 61 1.83 -10.07 10.82
CA ARG A 61 1.50 -8.66 10.57
C ARG A 61 2.68 -8.03 9.84
N GLU A 62 2.47 -7.74 8.57
CA GLU A 62 3.49 -7.14 7.70
C GLU A 62 3.19 -5.66 7.46
N THR A 63 4.16 -4.80 7.76
CA THR A 63 4.08 -3.34 7.58
C THR A 63 5.22 -2.86 6.69
N PHE A 64 4.91 -1.89 5.83
CA PHE A 64 5.87 -1.18 4.98
C PHE A 64 5.87 0.30 5.34
N ARG A 65 7.06 0.89 5.44
CA ARG A 65 7.27 2.34 5.47
C ARG A 65 8.02 2.74 4.20
N ILE A 66 7.48 3.69 3.46
CA ILE A 66 7.98 4.14 2.16
C ILE A 66 8.09 5.65 2.19
N ASP A 67 9.27 6.15 1.83
CA ASP A 67 9.53 7.57 1.67
C ASP A 67 9.57 7.88 0.17
N ALA A 68 8.63 8.69 -0.30
CA ALA A 68 8.49 9.09 -1.69
C ALA A 68 8.72 10.60 -1.84
N GLU A 69 9.46 10.99 -2.88
CA GLU A 69 9.74 12.40 -3.17
C GLU A 69 9.03 12.81 -4.46
N PHE A 70 8.56 14.05 -4.48
CA PHE A 70 7.87 14.65 -5.61
C PHE A 70 8.44 16.04 -5.88
N ASP A 71 8.62 16.38 -7.15
CA ASP A 71 9.12 17.67 -7.61
C ASP A 71 8.37 18.11 -8.88
N ALA A 72 7.59 19.19 -8.80
CA ALA A 72 6.79 19.69 -9.91
C ALA A 72 7.65 20.31 -11.04
N THR A 73 8.92 20.63 -10.77
CA THR A 73 9.85 21.18 -11.78
C THR A 73 10.37 20.09 -12.71
N ASP A 74 10.43 18.85 -12.22
CA ASP A 74 10.76 17.69 -13.04
C ASP A 74 9.51 17.26 -13.82
N GLN A 75 9.52 17.57 -15.12
CA GLN A 75 8.42 17.27 -16.02
C GLN A 75 8.28 15.75 -16.26
N VAL A 76 7.56 15.08 -15.36
CA VAL A 76 6.95 13.80 -15.66
C VAL A 76 5.55 14.09 -16.20
N ALA A 77 5.38 14.01 -17.53
CA ALA A 77 4.06 14.07 -18.11
C ALA A 77 3.20 12.89 -17.58
N PRO A 78 2.01 13.14 -17.01
CA PRO A 78 1.12 12.05 -16.62
C PRO A 78 0.73 11.24 -17.85
N ALA A 79 1.02 9.94 -17.83
CA ALA A 79 0.61 9.03 -18.90
C ALA A 79 -0.89 8.72 -18.75
N GLY A 80 -1.73 9.33 -19.59
CA GLY A 80 -3.10 8.87 -19.81
C GLY A 80 -4.22 9.55 -19.00
N GLY A 81 -4.05 10.81 -18.56
CA GLY A 81 -5.11 11.60 -17.92
C GLY A 81 -5.08 13.09 -18.33
N PRO A 82 -6.15 13.85 -18.05
CA PRO A 82 -6.14 15.31 -18.23
C PRO A 82 -5.05 15.93 -17.35
N ALA A 83 -4.30 16.88 -17.89
CA ALA A 83 -3.32 17.63 -17.13
C ALA A 83 -4.03 18.43 -16.03
N PRO A 84 -3.45 18.53 -14.82
CA PRO A 84 -3.97 19.45 -13.81
C PRO A 84 -3.91 20.90 -14.33
N PRO A 85 -4.75 21.80 -13.80
CA PRO A 85 -4.69 23.22 -14.16
C PRO A 85 -3.27 23.78 -14.05
N ALA A 86 -2.90 24.71 -14.93
CA ALA A 86 -1.61 25.38 -14.84
C ALA A 86 -1.48 26.05 -13.46
N GLY A 87 -0.28 25.96 -12.85
CA GLY A 87 -0.04 26.49 -11.51
C GLY A 87 -0.52 25.62 -10.36
N SER A 88 -0.98 24.38 -10.60
CA SER A 88 -1.40 23.48 -9.52
C SER A 88 -0.25 22.82 -8.74
N GLY A 89 1.01 23.07 -9.13
CA GLY A 89 2.20 22.43 -8.52
C GLY A 89 2.01 20.92 -8.30
N LEU A 90 2.27 20.47 -7.07
CA LEU A 90 2.07 19.10 -6.61
C LEU A 90 0.67 18.81 -6.04
N PHE A 91 -0.21 19.81 -5.96
CA PHE A 91 -1.52 19.69 -5.29
C PHE A 91 -2.35 18.51 -5.82
N GLY A 92 -2.40 18.33 -7.14
CA GLY A 92 -3.15 17.23 -7.76
C GLY A 92 -2.60 15.85 -7.40
N MET A 93 -1.27 15.72 -7.29
CA MET A 93 -0.61 14.46 -6.91
C MET A 93 -0.85 14.14 -5.44
N LEU A 94 -0.68 15.12 -4.56
CA LEU A 94 -0.92 14.96 -3.12
C LEU A 94 -2.40 14.63 -2.84
N SER A 95 -3.32 15.36 -3.48
CA SER A 95 -4.76 15.08 -3.43
C SER A 95 -5.09 13.65 -3.86
N ALA A 96 -4.38 13.11 -4.85
CA ALA A 96 -4.61 11.75 -5.34
C ALA A 96 -4.25 10.67 -4.29
N LEU A 97 -3.27 10.94 -3.42
CA LEU A 97 -2.88 10.10 -2.29
C LEU A 97 -3.78 10.33 -1.07
N GLU A 98 -4.08 11.58 -0.73
CA GLU A 98 -4.91 11.94 0.43
C GLU A 98 -6.35 11.42 0.29
N THR A 99 -6.93 11.54 -0.91
CA THR A 99 -8.28 11.01 -1.16
C THR A 99 -8.35 9.48 -1.14
N ALA A 100 -7.22 8.77 -1.06
CA ALA A 100 -7.21 7.33 -0.84
C ALA A 100 -7.47 6.94 0.62
N VAL A 101 -7.23 7.85 1.57
CA VAL A 101 -7.47 7.63 3.01
C VAL A 101 -8.72 8.32 3.52
N ALA A 102 -9.46 9.01 2.64
CA ALA A 102 -10.67 9.74 2.98
C ALA A 102 -11.90 9.22 2.21
N PRO A 103 -13.09 9.18 2.83
CA PRO A 103 -14.33 8.99 2.08
C PRO A 103 -14.57 10.18 1.14
N THR A 104 -15.24 9.92 0.01
CA THR A 104 -15.61 10.99 -0.92
C THR A 104 -16.66 11.93 -0.32
N ALA A 105 -16.68 13.18 -0.75
CA ALA A 105 -17.70 14.14 -0.33
C ALA A 105 -19.13 13.62 -0.57
N ALA A 106 -19.38 12.97 -1.72
CA ALA A 106 -20.68 12.38 -2.03
C ALA A 106 -21.10 11.27 -1.05
N GLN A 107 -20.14 10.46 -0.57
CA GLN A 107 -20.40 9.44 0.44
C GLN A 107 -20.72 10.08 1.80
N LEU A 108 -19.99 11.13 2.19
CA LEU A 108 -20.25 11.88 3.43
C LEU A 108 -21.62 12.58 3.40
N THR A 109 -21.96 13.25 2.30
CA THR A 109 -23.28 13.89 2.13
C THR A 109 -24.40 12.86 2.18
N ARG A 110 -24.27 11.73 1.47
CA ARG A 110 -25.26 10.65 1.51
C ARG A 110 -25.46 10.10 2.92
N GLN A 111 -24.37 9.88 3.65
CA GLN A 111 -24.43 9.42 5.05
C GLN A 111 -25.17 10.43 5.93
N ASN A 112 -24.91 11.74 5.75
CA ASN A 112 -25.63 12.79 6.46
C ASN A 112 -27.13 12.81 6.13
N ASP A 113 -27.50 12.64 4.86
CA ASP A 113 -28.90 12.62 4.43
C ASP A 113 -29.67 11.42 4.99
N LEU A 114 -29.05 10.23 5.00
CA LEU A 114 -29.65 9.02 5.60
C LEU A 114 -29.84 9.18 7.12
N ALA A 115 -28.85 9.79 7.80
CA ALA A 115 -28.95 10.09 9.23
C ALA A 115 -30.10 11.09 9.51
N ALA A 116 -30.25 12.12 8.68
CA ALA A 116 -31.34 13.09 8.79
C ALA A 116 -32.74 12.46 8.58
N GLN A 117 -32.81 11.32 7.89
CA GLN A 117 -34.03 10.53 7.69
C GLN A 117 -34.32 9.53 8.81
N GLY A 118 -33.51 9.49 9.87
CA GLY A 118 -33.71 8.60 11.02
C GLY A 118 -33.28 7.16 10.79
N ILE A 119 -32.44 6.89 9.78
CA ILE A 119 -31.88 5.55 9.55
C ILE A 119 -30.81 5.28 10.60
N LEU A 120 -31.08 4.32 11.48
CA LEU A 120 -30.25 4.02 12.66
C LEU A 120 -29.00 3.19 12.33
N GLU A 121 -29.00 2.47 11.21
CA GLU A 121 -27.88 1.63 10.77
C GLU A 121 -27.36 2.11 9.42
N ILE A 122 -26.27 2.88 9.45
CA ILE A 122 -25.58 3.33 8.26
C ILE A 122 -24.33 2.47 8.11
N ALA A 123 -24.34 1.58 7.10
CA ALA A 123 -23.18 0.78 6.78
C ALA A 123 -21.97 1.69 6.48
N PRO A 124 -20.78 1.39 7.03
CA PRO A 124 -19.57 2.13 6.69
C PRO A 124 -19.32 2.10 5.20
N VAL A 125 -18.93 3.25 4.67
CA VAL A 125 -18.54 3.40 3.28
C VAL A 125 -17.29 2.56 3.01
N GLN A 126 -17.35 1.71 1.99
CA GLN A 126 -16.17 0.95 1.57
C GLN A 126 -15.23 1.84 0.74
N ALA A 127 -13.99 2.00 1.22
CA ALA A 127 -12.95 2.71 0.51
C ALA A 127 -12.39 1.86 -0.65
N PRO A 128 -11.79 2.48 -1.68
CA PRO A 128 -11.01 1.76 -2.69
C PRO A 128 -9.96 0.87 -2.04
N LEU A 129 -9.71 -0.31 -2.62
CA LEU A 129 -8.66 -1.23 -2.17
C LEU A 129 -7.29 -0.71 -2.66
N PRO A 130 -6.40 -0.25 -1.77
CA PRO A 130 -5.04 0.11 -2.14
C PRO A 130 -4.22 -1.14 -2.44
N VAL A 131 -3.49 -1.13 -3.55
CA VAL A 131 -2.52 -2.15 -3.91
C VAL A 131 -1.16 -1.49 -4.09
N LEU A 132 -0.22 -1.81 -3.21
CA LEU A 132 1.17 -1.39 -3.31
C LEU A 132 1.89 -2.26 -4.36
N VAL A 133 2.49 -1.61 -5.35
CA VAL A 133 3.25 -2.26 -6.42
C VAL A 133 4.70 -1.78 -6.37
N LEU A 134 5.62 -2.68 -6.01
CA LEU A 134 7.07 -2.46 -5.98
C LEU A 134 7.78 -3.36 -7.01
N GLY A 135 7.11 -3.62 -8.14
CA GLY A 135 7.58 -4.49 -9.21
C GLY A 135 6.74 -5.76 -9.38
N ALA A 136 7.09 -6.59 -10.38
CA ALA A 136 6.29 -7.74 -10.81
C ALA A 136 6.10 -8.82 -9.73
N HIS A 137 7.00 -8.89 -8.76
CA HIS A 137 6.98 -9.88 -7.67
C HIS A 137 6.50 -9.30 -6.33
N ARG A 138 6.14 -8.02 -6.30
CA ARG A 138 5.68 -7.31 -5.10
C ARG A 138 4.45 -6.49 -5.43
N VAL A 139 3.33 -7.20 -5.54
CA VAL A 139 1.98 -6.65 -5.71
C VAL A 139 1.19 -7.05 -4.47
N LEU A 140 0.84 -6.07 -3.65
CA LEU A 140 0.40 -6.29 -2.27
C LEU A 140 -0.90 -5.56 -2.00
N PRO A 141 -1.96 -6.24 -1.55
CA PRO A 141 -3.13 -5.54 -1.01
C PRO A 141 -2.74 -4.92 0.33
N VAL A 142 -2.97 -3.63 0.51
CA VAL A 142 -2.56 -2.93 1.73
C VAL A 142 -3.66 -2.04 2.27
N ARG A 143 -3.63 -1.81 3.59
CA ARG A 143 -4.36 -0.73 4.25
C ARG A 143 -3.37 0.37 4.58
N MET A 144 -3.70 1.61 4.25
CA MET A 144 -2.92 2.76 4.70
C MET A 144 -3.12 2.95 6.20
N LEU A 145 -2.02 3.10 6.93
CA LEU A 145 -2.00 3.40 8.35
C LEU A 145 -1.76 4.89 8.55
N ASP A 146 -0.69 5.42 7.95
CA ASP A 146 -0.28 6.81 8.08
C ASP A 146 0.14 7.37 6.72
N LEU A 147 -0.15 8.65 6.52
CA LEU A 147 0.31 9.48 5.40
C LEU A 147 0.83 10.80 6.00
N ASP A 148 2.14 10.99 5.96
CA ASP A 148 2.82 12.20 6.40
C ASP A 148 3.34 12.95 5.17
N VAL A 149 2.96 14.22 5.03
CA VAL A 149 3.32 15.05 3.88
C VAL A 149 4.09 16.27 4.39
N THR A 150 5.32 16.40 3.93
CA THR A 150 6.16 17.58 4.12
C THR A 150 6.22 18.34 2.80
N GLU A 151 5.55 19.49 2.72
CA GLU A 151 5.56 20.38 1.55
C GLU A 151 6.69 21.42 1.65
N GLU A 152 7.49 21.53 0.60
CA GLU A 152 8.68 22.37 0.54
C GLU A 152 8.71 23.12 -0.78
N ALA A 153 9.23 24.36 -0.77
CA ALA A 153 9.30 25.25 -1.93
C ALA A 153 7.95 25.49 -2.62
N TYR A 154 7.64 26.75 -2.88
CA TYR A 154 6.34 27.14 -3.43
C TYR A 154 6.55 28.05 -4.63
N ASP A 155 5.61 27.99 -5.58
CA ASP A 155 5.56 28.97 -6.68
C ASP A 155 4.91 30.29 -6.22
N GLY A 156 4.72 31.23 -7.17
CA GLY A 156 4.14 32.54 -6.88
C GLY A 156 2.67 32.51 -6.43
N GLU A 157 1.96 31.39 -6.62
CA GLU A 157 0.57 31.18 -6.22
C GLU A 157 0.47 30.33 -4.93
N LEU A 158 1.61 30.09 -4.26
CA LEU A 158 1.71 29.23 -3.08
C LEU A 158 1.34 27.76 -3.35
N SER A 159 1.50 27.29 -4.58
CA SER A 159 1.43 25.85 -4.87
C SER A 159 2.75 25.18 -4.53
N PRO A 160 2.76 24.07 -3.76
CA PRO A 160 3.99 23.36 -3.44
C PRO A 160 4.60 22.78 -4.71
N ILE A 161 5.89 22.99 -4.90
CA ILE A 161 6.66 22.46 -6.03
C ILE A 161 7.62 21.34 -5.61
N ARG A 162 7.84 21.11 -4.31
CA ARG A 162 8.50 19.91 -3.79
C ARG A 162 7.71 19.34 -2.61
N ALA A 163 7.73 18.02 -2.48
CA ALA A 163 7.14 17.36 -1.32
C ALA A 163 7.85 16.04 -1.01
N ARG A 164 8.00 15.75 0.29
CA ARG A 164 8.35 14.41 0.78
C ARG A 164 7.10 13.81 1.41
N VAL A 165 6.76 12.60 0.97
CA VAL A 165 5.60 11.85 1.45
C VAL A 165 6.08 10.57 2.11
N THR A 166 5.78 10.40 3.39
CA THR A 166 6.00 9.14 4.08
C THR A 166 4.69 8.36 4.22
N LEU A 167 4.67 7.15 3.69
CA LEU A 167 3.52 6.25 3.75
C LEU A 167 3.84 5.05 4.64
N THR A 168 3.01 4.83 5.65
CA THR A 168 3.01 3.59 6.42
C THR A 168 1.80 2.77 6.00
N VAL A 169 2.02 1.54 5.52
CA VAL A 169 0.94 0.65 5.08
C VAL A 169 1.08 -0.74 5.69
N ARG A 170 -0.04 -1.37 6.02
CA ARG A 170 -0.11 -2.77 6.49
C ARG A 170 -0.64 -3.66 5.38
N VAL A 171 0.00 -4.79 5.13
CA VAL A 171 -0.50 -5.80 4.19
C VAL A 171 -1.80 -6.40 4.72
N LEU A 172 -2.84 -6.41 3.87
CA LEU A 172 -4.09 -7.11 4.14
C LEU A 172 -3.90 -8.60 3.85
N THR A 173 -4.34 -9.44 4.76
CA THR A 173 -4.20 -10.90 4.68
C THR A 173 -5.57 -11.57 4.59
N VAL A 174 -5.60 -12.87 4.30
CA VAL A 174 -6.86 -13.64 4.32
C VAL A 174 -7.57 -13.61 5.67
N ASP A 175 -6.86 -13.39 6.77
CA ASP A 175 -7.46 -13.23 8.11
C ASP A 175 -8.18 -11.88 8.26
N ASP A 176 -7.81 -10.86 7.48
CA ASP A 176 -8.40 -9.52 7.56
C ASP A 176 -9.66 -9.39 6.69
N VAL A 177 -9.70 -10.09 5.54
CA VAL A 177 -10.73 -9.88 4.49
C VAL A 177 -11.40 -11.16 3.99
N GLY A 178 -10.94 -12.34 4.41
CA GLY A 178 -11.41 -13.63 3.91
C GLY A 178 -10.79 -14.05 2.57
N PHE A 179 -11.07 -15.29 2.18
CA PHE A 179 -10.53 -15.90 0.95
C PHE A 179 -11.25 -15.44 -0.33
N ASP A 180 -12.55 -15.15 -0.23
CA ASP A 180 -13.38 -14.78 -1.39
C ASP A 180 -13.18 -13.31 -1.81
N HIS A 181 -12.63 -12.48 -0.92
CA HIS A 181 -12.38 -11.08 -1.21
C HIS A 181 -11.16 -10.90 -2.13
N LYS A 182 -11.20 -9.92 -3.04
CA LYS A 182 -10.13 -9.66 -4.02
C LYS A 182 -8.75 -9.49 -3.36
N ALA A 183 -8.71 -8.77 -2.24
CA ALA A 183 -7.49 -8.61 -1.45
C ALA A 183 -6.94 -9.94 -0.90
N GLY A 184 -7.79 -10.87 -0.47
CA GLY A 184 -7.35 -12.20 -0.03
C GLY A 184 -6.63 -12.96 -1.14
N GLY A 185 -7.19 -12.94 -2.36
CA GLY A 185 -6.56 -13.52 -3.55
C GLY A 185 -5.20 -12.89 -3.89
N LEU A 186 -5.10 -11.55 -3.85
CA LEU A 186 -3.82 -10.85 -4.08
C LEU A 186 -2.77 -11.21 -3.02
N TYR A 187 -3.16 -11.32 -1.75
CA TYR A 187 -2.26 -11.73 -0.69
C TYR A 187 -1.73 -13.15 -0.89
N LEU A 188 -2.61 -14.11 -1.25
CA LEU A 188 -2.20 -15.49 -1.50
C LEU A 188 -1.21 -15.59 -2.66
N GLN A 189 -1.41 -14.83 -3.74
CA GLN A 189 -0.47 -14.78 -4.86
C GLN A 189 0.90 -14.24 -4.42
N TYR A 190 0.91 -13.17 -3.63
CA TYR A 190 2.14 -12.62 -3.07
C TYR A 190 2.86 -13.64 -2.17
N GLN A 191 2.14 -14.31 -1.28
CA GLN A 191 2.69 -15.32 -0.37
C GLN A 191 3.26 -16.53 -1.12
N GLN A 192 2.55 -17.07 -2.11
CA GLN A 192 3.04 -18.14 -2.98
C GLN A 192 4.31 -17.71 -3.75
N GLY A 193 4.35 -16.45 -4.19
CA GLY A 193 5.55 -15.87 -4.80
C GLY A 193 6.76 -15.95 -3.87
N ARG A 194 6.59 -15.56 -2.60
CA ARG A 194 7.66 -15.65 -1.59
C ARG A 194 8.12 -17.08 -1.35
N GLU A 195 7.19 -18.03 -1.25
CA GLU A 195 7.50 -19.45 -1.07
C GLU A 195 8.33 -20.00 -2.25
N ARG A 196 7.94 -19.66 -3.48
CA ARG A 196 8.70 -20.03 -4.68
C ARG A 196 10.11 -19.47 -4.65
N PHE A 197 10.29 -18.19 -4.31
CA PHE A 197 11.62 -17.59 -4.21
C PHE A 197 12.43 -18.15 -3.04
N ALA A 198 11.79 -18.45 -1.91
CA ALA A 198 12.45 -19.09 -0.78
C ALA A 198 12.99 -20.48 -1.15
N ALA A 199 12.25 -21.25 -1.93
CA ALA A 199 12.69 -22.56 -2.42
C ALA A 199 13.92 -22.49 -3.36
N LEU A 200 14.20 -21.32 -3.95
CA LEU A 200 15.42 -21.11 -4.75
C LEU A 200 16.67 -20.81 -3.89
N VAL A 201 16.49 -20.52 -2.60
CA VAL A 201 17.60 -20.25 -1.66
C VAL A 201 18.01 -21.55 -0.99
N GLY A 202 19.12 -22.14 -1.43
CA GLY A 202 19.67 -23.38 -0.87
C GLY A 202 21.08 -23.18 -0.32
N TYR A 203 21.22 -23.10 0.99
CA TYR A 203 22.51 -23.24 1.69
C TYR A 203 22.48 -24.52 2.53
N GLY A 204 23.58 -25.27 2.52
CA GLY A 204 23.71 -26.43 3.40
C GLY A 204 23.87 -26.01 4.86
N PRO A 205 23.51 -26.87 5.83
CA PRO A 205 23.64 -26.55 7.26
C PRO A 205 25.08 -26.21 7.66
N GLY A 206 26.08 -26.78 6.99
CA GLY A 206 27.50 -26.47 7.19
C GLY A 206 27.89 -25.02 6.88
N THR A 207 27.14 -24.29 6.04
CA THR A 207 27.41 -22.87 5.75
C THR A 207 27.27 -21.99 7.01
N VAL A 208 26.41 -22.39 7.95
CA VAL A 208 26.22 -21.72 9.24
C VAL A 208 26.78 -22.56 10.41
N GLY A 209 27.58 -23.59 10.12
CA GLY A 209 28.15 -24.47 11.13
C GLY A 209 27.12 -25.30 11.90
N TYR A 210 25.90 -25.47 11.38
CA TYR A 210 24.89 -26.30 12.01
C TYR A 210 25.25 -27.77 11.81
N THR A 211 25.58 -28.46 12.90
CA THR A 211 25.77 -29.91 12.96
C THR A 211 24.54 -30.49 13.64
N SER A 212 23.69 -31.21 12.90
CA SER A 212 22.64 -32.02 13.55
C SER A 212 23.34 -33.08 14.40
N GLY A 213 23.16 -33.00 15.73
CA GLY A 213 23.66 -34.01 16.66
C GLY A 213 23.00 -35.37 16.49
#